data_AF-A0A8J6H7V5-F1
#
_entry.id   AF-A0A8J6H7V5-F1
#
_cell.length_a   1.000
_cell.length_b   1.000
_cell.length_c   1.000
_cell.angle_alpha   90.00
_cell.angle_beta   90.00
_cell.angle_gamma   90.00
#
_symmetry.space_group_name_H-M   'P 1'
#
loop_
_entity.id
_entity.type
_entity.pdbx_description
1 polymer ?
#
loop_
_entity_poly.entity_id
_entity_poly.type
_entity_poly.pdbx_seq_one_letter_code
_entity_poly.pdbx_strand_id
1 'polypeptide(L)'
;MSPFPYDLVAAELDKYPNAKVVWAQEEPKNMGPYFYIAPRLDTLLKKTRDVHYEGRAPSASPATGNKAQHRKEVEAMQKDFMSL
;
A
#
# COMPACT_ATOMS: atom_id res chain seq x y z
N MET A 1 -2.88 -0.16 13.64
CA MET A 1 -3.49 -0.84 12.45
C MET A 1 -4.56 -1.86 12.82
N SER A 2 -4.45 -2.52 13.99
CA SER A 2 -5.54 -3.31 14.56
C SER A 2 -6.09 -2.62 15.81
N PRO A 3 -7.41 -2.62 16.05
CA PRO A 3 -8.45 -3.06 15.12
C PRO A 3 -8.53 -2.17 13.88
N PHE A 4 -8.97 -2.73 12.75
CA PHE A 4 -9.12 -1.96 11.52
C PHE A 4 -10.32 -1.02 11.62
N PRO A 5 -10.15 0.30 11.45
CA PRO A 5 -11.20 1.29 11.70
C PRO A 5 -12.14 1.40 10.50
N TYR A 6 -13.05 0.42 10.35
CA TYR A 6 -13.97 0.33 9.21
C TYR A 6 -14.76 1.63 8.97
N ASP A 7 -15.37 2.19 10.02
CA ASP A 7 -16.26 3.36 9.89
C ASP A 7 -15.52 4.61 9.39
N LEU A 8 -14.32 4.86 9.93
CA LEU A 8 -13.52 6.03 9.55
C LEU A 8 -12.98 5.90 8.13
N VAL A 9 -12.53 4.71 7.74
CA VAL A 9 -12.00 4.47 6.39
C VAL A 9 -13.12 4.53 5.36
N ALA A 10 -14.30 3.97 5.65
CA ALA A 10 -15.47 4.08 4.79
C ALA A 10 -15.86 5.55 4.56
N ALA A 11 -15.99 6.33 5.65
CA ALA A 11 -16.37 7.73 5.57
C ALA A 11 -15.39 8.57 4.74
N GLU A 12 -14.08 8.26 4.79
CA GLU A 12 -13.10 8.95 3.96
C GLU A 12 -13.17 8.53 2.49
N LEU A 13 -13.32 7.23 2.23
CA LEU A 13 -13.43 6.67 0.88
C LEU A 13 -14.70 7.12 0.14
N ASP A 14 -15.77 7.43 0.87
CA ASP A 14 -17.04 7.91 0.33
C ASP A 14 -16.97 9.37 -0.14
N LYS A 15 -16.02 10.17 0.40
CA LYS A 15 -15.77 11.53 -0.10
C LYS A 15 -15.21 11.55 -1.52
N TYR A 16 -14.60 10.44 -1.95
CA TYR A 16 -13.91 10.32 -3.23
C TYR A 16 -14.40 9.08 -4.02
N PRO A 17 -15.67 9.04 -4.46
CA PRO A 17 -16.27 7.84 -5.04
C PRO A 17 -15.62 7.39 -6.36
N ASN A 18 -15.05 8.33 -7.13
CA ASN A 18 -14.42 8.06 -8.43
C ASN A 18 -12.87 8.00 -8.36
N ALA A 19 -12.29 8.12 -7.17
CA ALA A 19 -10.84 8.08 -7.02
C ALA A 19 -10.31 6.65 -7.06
N LYS A 20 -9.11 6.50 -7.64
CA LYS A 20 -8.33 5.27 -7.57
C LYS A 20 -7.81 5.09 -6.14
N VAL A 21 -8.02 3.91 -5.57
CA VAL A 21 -7.54 3.58 -4.22
C VAL A 21 -6.19 2.88 -4.35
N VAL A 22 -5.18 3.43 -3.69
CA VAL A 22 -3.82 2.88 -3.67
C VAL A 22 -3.38 2.68 -2.22
N TRP A 23 -2.91 1.48 -1.90
CA TRP A 23 -2.21 1.19 -0.66
C TRP A 23 -0.70 1.39 -0.88
N ALA A 24 -0.17 2.41 -0.22
CA ALA A 24 1.24 2.78 -0.23
C ALA A 24 1.98 2.19 0.98
N GLN A 25 3.10 1.49 0.78
CA GLN A 25 4.01 1.15 1.90
C GLN A 25 5.48 1.10 1.49
N GLU A 26 6.37 1.40 2.44
CA GLU A 26 7.82 1.36 2.21
C GLU A 26 8.37 -0.07 2.27
N GLU A 27 7.76 -0.96 3.06
CA GLU A 27 8.21 -2.34 3.18
C GLU A 27 7.94 -3.17 1.92
N PRO A 28 8.72 -4.23 1.67
CA PRO A 28 8.40 -5.22 0.65
C PRO A 28 6.96 -5.72 0.77
N LYS A 29 6.29 -6.02 -0.35
CA LYS A 29 4.89 -6.47 -0.38
C LYS A 29 4.58 -7.68 0.51
N ASN A 30 5.57 -8.56 0.68
CA ASN A 30 5.47 -9.74 1.54
C ASN A 30 5.72 -9.44 3.02
N MET A 31 6.02 -8.19 3.34
CA MET A 31 6.27 -7.66 4.68
C MET A 31 5.29 -6.51 4.97
N GLY A 32 5.32 -6.05 6.21
CA GLY A 32 4.44 -4.98 6.64
C GLY A 32 2.96 -5.39 6.64
N PRO A 33 2.06 -4.41 6.60
CA PRO A 33 0.65 -4.65 6.88
C PRO A 33 -0.20 -5.00 5.67
N TYR A 34 0.35 -5.00 4.45
CA TYR A 34 -0.43 -5.19 3.23
C TYR A 34 -1.39 -6.39 3.30
N PHE A 35 -0.91 -7.56 3.72
CA PHE A 35 -1.74 -8.76 3.85
C PHE A 35 -2.82 -8.67 4.93
N TYR A 36 -2.63 -7.82 5.94
CA TYR A 36 -3.66 -7.54 6.93
C TYR A 36 -4.70 -6.56 6.36
N ILE A 37 -4.29 -5.53 5.63
CA ILE A 37 -5.19 -4.45 5.20
C ILE A 37 -5.96 -4.79 3.92
N ALA A 38 -5.32 -5.41 2.94
CA ALA A 38 -5.92 -5.70 1.63
C ALA A 38 -7.31 -6.36 1.71
N PRO A 39 -7.52 -7.50 2.42
CA PRO A 39 -8.84 -8.11 2.48
C PRO A 39 -9.90 -7.25 3.19
N ARG A 40 -9.47 -6.33 4.07
CA ARG A 40 -10.37 -5.44 4.82
C ARG A 40 -10.80 -4.25 3.98
N LEU A 41 -9.90 -3.69 3.17
CA LEU A 41 -10.24 -2.70 2.15
C LEU A 41 -11.15 -3.30 1.08
N ASP A 42 -10.89 -4.53 0.61
CA ASP A 42 -11.76 -5.21 -0.35
C ASP A 42 -13.19 -5.40 0.21
N THR A 43 -13.28 -5.72 1.51
CA THR A 43 -14.57 -5.85 2.21
C THR A 43 -15.31 -4.50 2.26
N LEU A 44 -14.61 -3.41 2.60
CA LEU A 44 -15.19 -2.07 2.63
C LEU A 44 -15.67 -1.62 1.25
N LEU A 45 -14.87 -1.87 0.22
CA LEU A 45 -15.15 -1.45 -1.14
C LEU A 45 -16.17 -2.34 -1.84
N LYS A 46 -16.56 -3.48 -1.24
CA LYS A 46 -17.52 -4.44 -1.83
C LYS A 46 -17.18 -4.85 -3.27
N LYS A 47 -15.88 -4.87 -3.61
CA LYS A 47 -15.37 -5.09 -4.98
C LYS A 47 -15.87 -4.10 -6.04
N THR A 48 -16.34 -2.92 -5.64
CA THR A 48 -16.75 -1.84 -6.56
C THR A 48 -15.55 -1.05 -7.08
N ARG A 49 -14.44 -1.06 -6.35
CA ARG A 49 -13.17 -0.40 -6.69
C ARG A 49 -12.02 -1.34 -6.37
N ASP A 50 -11.03 -1.39 -7.25
CA ASP A 50 -9.81 -2.15 -7.05
C ASP A 50 -8.84 -1.37 -6.14
N VAL A 51 -8.22 -2.08 -5.20
CA VAL A 51 -7.14 -1.55 -4.36
C VAL A 51 -5.81 -1.88 -5.02
N HIS A 52 -5.12 -0.86 -5.53
CA HIS A 52 -3.79 -1.05 -6.09
C HIS A 52 -2.74 -1.04 -4.98
N TYR A 53 -1.75 -1.92 -5.07
CA TYR A 53 -0.59 -1.90 -4.21
C TYR A 53 0.54 -1.10 -4.86
N GLU A 54 1.08 -0.13 -4.13
CA GLU A 54 2.27 0.61 -4.52
C GLU A 54 3.30 0.53 -3.38
N GLY A 55 4.46 -0.04 -3.65
CA GLY A 55 5.47 -0.31 -2.64
C GLY A 55 6.53 -1.29 -3.15
N ARG A 56 7.53 -1.60 -2.32
CA ARG A 56 8.64 -2.45 -2.75
C ARG A 56 8.17 -3.86 -3.14
N ALA A 57 8.77 -4.42 -4.19
CA ALA A 57 8.51 -5.79 -4.62
C ALA A 57 8.84 -6.80 -3.49
N PRO A 58 8.24 -7.99 -3.49
CA PRO A 58 8.53 -9.01 -2.49
C PRO A 58 10.03 -9.32 -2.40
N SER A 59 10.58 -9.37 -1.20
CA SER A 59 11.99 -9.66 -0.94
C SER A 59 12.14 -10.63 0.24
N ALA A 60 13.08 -11.57 0.13
CA ALA A 60 13.42 -12.49 1.22
C ALA A 60 14.21 -11.79 2.35
N SER A 61 14.90 -10.68 2.05
CA SER A 61 15.61 -9.86 3.04
C SER A 61 14.87 -8.55 3.30
N PRO A 62 14.71 -8.11 4.56
CA PRO A 62 14.06 -6.85 4.92
C PRO A 62 14.74 -5.61 4.29
N ALA A 63 16.06 -5.69 4.14
CA ALA A 63 16.89 -4.67 3.51
C ALA A 63 17.96 -5.35 2.66
N THR A 64 18.20 -4.82 1.45
CA THR A 64 19.40 -5.13 0.69
C THR A 64 20.60 -4.66 1.51
N GLY A 65 21.53 -5.56 1.85
CA GLY A 65 22.71 -5.24 2.68
C GLY A 65 23.67 -4.22 2.08
N ASN A 66 23.39 -3.73 0.87
CA ASN A 66 24.11 -2.68 0.17
C ASN A 66 23.34 -1.35 0.21
N LYS A 67 23.86 -0.39 0.98
CA LYS A 67 23.28 0.96 1.17
C LYS A 67 23.07 1.73 -0.14
N ALA A 68 23.88 1.49 -1.17
CA ALA A 68 23.72 2.14 -2.47
C ALA A 68 22.49 1.61 -3.23
N GLN A 69 22.21 0.31 -3.11
CA GLN A 69 21.06 -0.31 -3.75
C GLN A 69 19.76 0.05 -3.02
N HIS A 70 19.79 0.09 -1.69
CA HIS A 70 18.67 0.58 -0.89
C HIS A 70 18.24 2.00 -1.28
N ARG A 71 19.19 2.94 -1.45
CA ARG A 71 18.87 4.31 -1.89
C ARG A 71 18.20 4.35 -3.26
N LYS A 72 18.69 3.57 -4.22
CA LYS A 72 18.08 3.50 -5.57
C LYS A 72 16.65 2.95 -5.50
N GLU A 73 16.41 1.93 -4.68
CA GLU A 73 15.07 1.37 -4.50
C GLU A 73 14.10 2.37 -3.85
N VAL A 74 14.56 3.14 -2.86
CA VAL A 74 13.75 4.20 -2.22
C VAL A 74 13.46 5.35 -3.18
N GLU A 75 14.46 5.83 -3.93
CA GLU A 75 14.27 6.90 -4.93
C GLU A 75 13.32 6.47 -6.05
N ALA A 76 13.44 5.22 -6.53
CA ALA A 76 12.52 4.67 -7.53
C ALA A 76 11.09 4.60 -6.98
N MET A 77 10.91 4.09 -5.76
CA MET A 77 9.60 4.01 -5.11
C MET A 77 8.96 5.40 -4.93
N GLN A 78 9.74 6.41 -4.50
CA GLN A 78 9.23 7.79 -4.37
C GLN A 78 8.78 8.36 -5.72
N LYS A 79 9.52 8.06 -6.79
CA LYS A 79 9.16 8.50 -8.13
C LYS A 79 7.88 7.83 -8.62
N ASP A 80 7.73 6.53 -8.37
CA ASP A 80 6.53 5.79 -8.76
C ASP A 80 5.29 6.32 -8.01
N PHE A 81 5.41 6.62 -6.71
CA PHE A 81 4.36 7.26 -5.92
C PHE A 81 3.90 8.61 -6.49
N MET A 82 4.84 9.44 -6.97
CA MET A 82 4.54 10.76 -7.52
C MET A 82 4.00 10.72 -8.96
N SER A 83 3.96 9.55 -9.59
CA SER A 83 3.50 9.37 -10.98
C SER A 83 2.07 8.84 -11.11
N LEU A 84 1.44 8.48 -9.98
CA LEU A 84 0.05 8.03 -9.87
C LEU A 84 -0.95 9.19 -9.87
#